data_AF-A0A1I6SXD8-F1
#
_entry.id   AF-A0A1I6SXD8-F1
#
_cell.length_a   1.000
_cell.length_b   1.000
_cell.length_c   1.000
_cell.angle_alpha   90.00
_cell.angle_beta   90.00
_cell.angle_gamma   90.00
#
_symmetry.space_group_name_H-M   'P 1'
#
loop_
_entity.id
_entity.type
_entity.pdbx_description
1 polymer ?
#
loop_
_entity_poly.entity_id
_entity_poly.type
_entity_poly.pdbx_seq_one_letter_code
_entity_poly.pdbx_strand_id
1 'polypeptide(L)'
;MEGIFIGLTFILLLKLYNYYRNKKTDEEFKLHQEYNRKYNLKVQLETREIRENFNEFDEDIFWDLIDKSSKKSRGSYKNQLGLLKDYFRKLEREELIELDNLVNRLYRDFINQDLLATSLIMFKTSEIRATYLLMSIFMTRGRVFFKNACLNPNLIIGKELKEIDDLIIPDLISDIYLGKTDMLIPLPDEIEDFKIKGEKWTEKELPSKYSELWMAFA
;
A
#
# COMPACT_ATOMS: atom_id res chain seq x y z
N MET A 1 -46.01 -22.43 -40.23
CA MET A 1 -45.55 -21.87 -38.93
C MET A 1 -44.54 -22.75 -38.21
N GLU A 2 -44.59 -24.08 -38.37
CA GLU A 2 -43.69 -25.02 -37.66
C GLU A 2 -42.19 -24.88 -38.02
N GLY A 3 -41.84 -24.64 -39.28
CA GLY A 3 -40.43 -24.49 -39.71
C GLY A 3 -39.70 -23.27 -39.12
N ILE A 4 -40.43 -22.19 -38.84
CA ILE A 4 -39.87 -20.98 -38.20
C ILE A 4 -39.54 -21.28 -36.73
N PHE A 5 -40.37 -22.09 -36.07
CA PHE A 5 -40.19 -22.47 -34.67
C PHE A 5 -38.97 -23.39 -34.49
N ILE A 6 -38.75 -24.33 -35.42
CA ILE A 6 -37.57 -25.21 -35.44
C ILE A 6 -36.28 -24.41 -35.71
N GLY A 7 -36.32 -23.42 -36.60
CA GLY A 7 -35.17 -22.54 -36.85
C GLY A 7 -34.79 -21.71 -35.63
N LEU A 8 -35.78 -21.16 -34.91
CA LEU A 8 -35.55 -20.37 -33.69
C LEU A 8 -35.00 -21.21 -32.54
N THR A 9 -35.51 -22.43 -32.33
CA THR A 9 -34.98 -23.33 -31.30
C THR A 9 -33.56 -23.77 -31.60
N PHE A 10 -33.22 -24.05 -32.86
CA PHE A 10 -31.84 -24.38 -33.26
C PHE A 10 -30.86 -23.22 -33.03
N ILE A 11 -31.25 -21.98 -33.35
CA ILE A 11 -30.44 -20.78 -33.08
C ILE A 11 -30.25 -20.58 -31.57
N LEU A 12 -31.29 -20.78 -30.76
CA LEU A 12 -31.21 -20.72 -29.30
C LEU A 12 -30.25 -21.78 -28.73
N LEU A 13 -30.33 -23.02 -29.21
CA LEU A 13 -29.44 -24.11 -28.81
C LEU A 13 -27.98 -23.83 -29.21
N LEU A 14 -27.74 -23.30 -30.41
CA LEU A 14 -26.40 -22.85 -30.85
C LEU A 14 -25.86 -21.73 -29.97
N LYS A 15 -26.69 -20.73 -29.63
CA LYS A 15 -26.29 -19.64 -28.74
C LYS A 15 -25.99 -20.14 -27.33
N LEU A 16 -26.82 -21.04 -26.79
CA LEU A 16 -26.59 -21.70 -25.50
C LEU A 16 -25.30 -22.51 -25.52
N TYR A 17 -25.10 -23.33 -26.54
CA TYR A 17 -23.87 -24.12 -26.72
C TYR A 17 -22.63 -23.21 -26.78
N ASN A 18 -22.65 -22.16 -27.59
CA ASN A 18 -21.54 -21.21 -27.69
C ASN A 18 -21.31 -20.46 -26.38
N TYR A 19 -22.36 -20.09 -25.65
CA TYR A 19 -22.25 -19.48 -24.33
C TYR A 19 -21.56 -20.41 -23.33
N TYR A 20 -21.98 -21.67 -23.23
CA TYR A 20 -21.36 -22.64 -22.32
C TYR A 20 -19.93 -22.99 -22.72
N ARG A 21 -19.65 -23.11 -24.03
CA ARG A 21 -18.30 -23.33 -24.55
C ARG A 21 -17.37 -22.16 -24.22
N ASN A 22 -17.80 -20.93 -24.49
CA ASN A 22 -17.01 -19.73 -24.20
C ASN A 22 -16.80 -19.57 -22.69
N LYS A 23 -17.83 -19.80 -21.87
CA LYS A 23 -17.72 -19.77 -20.42
C LYS A 23 -16.68 -20.76 -19.90
N LYS A 24 -16.68 -21.99 -20.42
CA LYS A 24 -15.66 -23.00 -20.07
C LYS A 24 -14.25 -22.56 -20.48
N THR A 25 -14.09 -22.00 -21.68
CA THR A 25 -12.80 -21.47 -22.15
C THR A 25 -12.32 -20.28 -21.31
N ASP A 26 -13.22 -19.39 -20.88
CA ASP A 26 -12.91 -18.27 -19.99
C ASP A 26 -12.48 -18.77 -18.60
N GLU A 27 -13.15 -19.79 -18.08
CA GLU A 27 -12.78 -20.44 -16.80
C GLU A 27 -11.41 -21.12 -16.89
N GLU A 28 -11.13 -21.86 -17.96
CA GLU A 28 -9.83 -22.48 -18.22
C GLU A 28 -8.72 -21.42 -18.37
N PHE A 29 -9.00 -20.32 -19.07
CA PHE A 29 -8.07 -19.20 -19.22
C PHE A 29 -7.78 -18.52 -17.87
N LYS A 30 -8.80 -18.25 -17.05
CA LYS A 30 -8.64 -17.70 -15.71
C LYS A 30 -7.83 -18.63 -14.81
N LEU A 31 -8.12 -19.93 -14.82
CA LEU A 31 -7.36 -20.93 -14.06
C LEU A 31 -5.89 -20.95 -14.48
N HIS A 32 -5.61 -20.89 -15.78
CA HIS A 32 -4.25 -20.83 -16.29
C HIS A 32 -3.52 -19.54 -15.88
N GLN A 33 -4.20 -18.39 -15.95
CA GLN A 33 -3.65 -17.11 -15.47
C GLN A 33 -3.38 -17.13 -13.96
N GLU A 34 -4.30 -17.66 -13.15
CA GLU A 34 -4.11 -17.80 -11.71
C GLU A 34 -2.95 -18.73 -11.38
N TYR A 35 -2.84 -19.85 -12.10
CA TYR A 35 -1.73 -20.78 -11.96
C TYR A 35 -0.39 -20.10 -12.29
N ASN A 36 -0.29 -19.43 -13.43
CA ASN A 36 0.92 -18.72 -13.84
C ASN A 36 1.28 -17.62 -12.84
N ARG A 37 0.29 -16.87 -12.34
CA ARG A 37 0.51 -15.85 -11.30
C ARG A 37 1.08 -16.45 -10.02
N LYS A 38 0.49 -17.56 -9.54
CA LYS A 38 0.99 -18.27 -8.33
C LYS A 38 2.38 -18.84 -8.54
N TYR A 39 2.64 -19.40 -9.72
CA TYR A 39 3.95 -19.93 -10.09
C TYR A 39 5.02 -18.83 -10.12
N ASN A 40 4.75 -17.72 -10.80
CA ASN A 40 5.68 -16.58 -10.88
C ASN A 40 5.95 -15.99 -9.49
N LEU A 41 4.91 -15.84 -8.66
CA LEU A 41 5.07 -15.37 -7.28
C LEU A 41 5.96 -16.31 -6.46
N LYS A 42 5.76 -17.63 -6.62
CA LYS A 42 6.59 -18.64 -5.96
C LYS A 42 8.06 -18.50 -6.39
N VAL A 43 8.33 -18.42 -7.70
CA VAL A 43 9.68 -18.23 -8.23
C VAL A 43 10.31 -16.96 -7.65
N GLN A 44 9.60 -15.84 -7.69
CA GLN A 44 10.07 -14.56 -7.15
C GLN A 44 10.40 -14.60 -5.65
N LEU A 45 9.65 -15.38 -4.86
CA LEU A 45 9.92 -15.59 -3.44
C LEU A 45 11.14 -16.50 -3.21
N GLU A 46 11.27 -17.57 -3.99
CA GLU A 46 12.39 -18.52 -3.89
C GLU A 46 13.71 -17.93 -4.37
N THR A 47 13.67 -16.99 -5.33
CA THR A 47 14.84 -16.30 -5.87
C THR A 47 15.06 -14.92 -5.26
N ARG A 48 14.36 -14.58 -4.17
CA ARG A 48 14.54 -13.27 -3.52
C ARG A 48 15.95 -13.19 -2.94
N GLU A 49 16.69 -12.19 -3.38
CA GLU A 49 18.04 -11.94 -2.89
C GLU A 49 18.04 -11.46 -1.44
N ILE A 50 19.16 -11.71 -0.77
CA ILE A 50 19.45 -11.20 0.56
C ILE A 50 19.90 -9.74 0.43
N ARG A 51 19.44 -8.88 1.33
CA ARG A 51 19.81 -7.47 1.36
C ARG A 51 21.26 -7.32 1.83
N GLU A 52 22.10 -6.81 0.95
CA GLU A 52 23.49 -6.46 1.26
C GLU A 52 23.69 -4.95 1.47
N ASN A 53 22.87 -4.11 0.79
CA ASN A 53 22.93 -2.66 0.95
C ASN A 53 22.02 -2.18 2.09
N PHE A 54 22.64 -1.66 3.15
CA PHE A 54 21.98 -1.07 4.31
C PHE A 54 22.14 0.46 4.40
N ASN A 55 22.69 1.10 3.37
CA ASN A 55 22.74 2.55 3.29
C ASN A 55 21.33 3.15 3.20
N GLU A 56 21.20 4.40 3.60
CA GLU A 56 19.94 5.13 3.48
C GLU A 56 20.01 6.17 2.38
N PHE A 57 18.88 6.36 1.72
CA PHE A 57 18.70 7.43 0.77
C PHE A 57 18.81 8.77 1.49
N ASP A 58 19.26 9.80 0.79
CA ASP A 58 19.38 11.14 1.37
C ASP A 58 18.00 11.63 1.86
N GLU A 59 17.89 11.82 3.17
CA GLU A 59 16.63 12.20 3.82
C GLU A 59 16.14 13.58 3.34
N ASP A 60 17.03 14.53 3.08
CA ASP A 60 16.66 15.87 2.63
C ASP A 60 16.16 15.84 1.17
N ILE A 61 16.77 15.03 0.30
CA ILE A 61 16.26 14.77 -1.05
C ILE A 61 14.87 14.11 -0.99
N PHE A 62 14.68 13.11 -0.14
CA PHE A 62 13.38 12.46 0.05
C PHE A 62 12.29 13.49 0.42
N TRP A 63 12.55 14.35 1.41
CA TRP A 63 11.58 15.36 1.81
C TRP A 63 11.34 16.43 0.74
N ASP A 64 12.34 16.79 -0.06
CA ASP A 64 12.14 17.66 -1.22
C ASP A 64 11.22 17.03 -2.28
N LEU A 65 11.32 15.71 -2.52
CA LEU A 65 10.39 14.99 -3.41
C LEU A 65 8.96 14.98 -2.85
N ILE A 66 8.79 14.81 -1.55
CA ILE A 66 7.50 14.93 -0.86
C ILE A 66 6.92 16.34 -1.07
N ASP A 67 7.69 17.39 -0.84
CA ASP A 67 7.22 18.76 -1.00
C ASP A 67 6.87 19.10 -2.46
N LYS A 68 7.70 18.64 -3.41
CA LYS A 68 7.45 18.79 -4.85
C LYS A 68 6.18 18.08 -5.29
N SER A 69 5.92 16.87 -4.78
CA SER A 69 4.70 16.11 -5.11
C SER A 69 3.46 16.74 -4.46
N SER A 70 3.56 17.18 -3.20
CA SER A 70 2.46 17.83 -2.45
C SER A 70 1.95 19.10 -3.14
N LYS A 71 2.86 19.96 -3.61
CA LYS A 71 2.51 21.19 -4.35
C LYS A 71 1.70 20.93 -5.63
N LYS A 72 1.86 19.76 -6.23
CA LYS A 72 1.19 19.37 -7.49
C LYS A 72 -0.05 18.48 -7.27
N SER A 73 -0.16 17.80 -6.14
CA SER A 73 -1.23 16.83 -5.86
C SER A 73 -2.57 17.47 -5.47
N ARG A 74 -2.59 18.77 -5.18
CA ARG A 74 -3.78 19.51 -4.71
C ARG A 74 -4.40 18.88 -3.45
N GLY A 75 -3.57 18.25 -2.62
CA GLY A 75 -3.99 17.60 -1.38
C GLY A 75 -4.63 16.21 -1.55
N SER A 76 -4.70 15.65 -2.76
CA SER A 76 -5.11 14.26 -2.98
C SER A 76 -3.95 13.32 -2.69
N TYR A 77 -4.18 12.36 -1.79
CA TYR A 77 -3.18 11.36 -1.41
C TYR A 77 -2.83 10.46 -2.60
N LYS A 78 -3.84 9.89 -3.27
CA LYS A 78 -3.67 9.07 -4.47
C LYS A 78 -2.87 9.78 -5.58
N ASN A 79 -3.20 11.05 -5.88
CA ASN A 79 -2.48 11.82 -6.89
C ASN A 79 -1.03 12.09 -6.47
N GLN A 80 -0.80 12.33 -5.18
CA GLN A 80 0.56 12.51 -4.66
C GLN A 80 1.39 11.24 -4.79
N LEU A 81 0.82 10.07 -4.48
CA LEU A 81 1.49 8.79 -4.69
C LEU A 81 1.84 8.55 -6.16
N GLY A 82 0.93 8.91 -7.09
CA GLY A 82 1.23 8.84 -8.52
C GLY A 82 2.42 9.71 -8.93
N LEU A 83 2.50 10.94 -8.42
CA LEU A 83 3.63 11.84 -8.66
C LEU A 83 4.94 11.33 -8.03
N LEU A 84 4.87 10.77 -6.81
CA LEU A 84 6.02 10.14 -6.16
C LEU A 84 6.51 8.94 -6.95
N LYS A 85 5.60 8.10 -7.47
CA LYS A 85 5.93 6.98 -8.35
C LYS A 85 6.73 7.44 -9.57
N ASP A 86 6.36 8.56 -10.18
CA ASP A 86 7.09 9.12 -11.33
C ASP A 86 8.47 9.68 -10.96
N TYR A 87 8.66 10.20 -9.75
CA TYR A 87 9.98 10.60 -9.27
C TYR A 87 10.85 9.37 -8.96
N PHE A 88 10.31 8.39 -8.23
CA PHE A 88 11.04 7.19 -7.83
C PHE A 88 11.41 6.30 -9.02
N ARG A 89 10.64 6.31 -10.11
CA ARG A 89 11.01 5.61 -11.36
C ARG A 89 12.34 6.05 -11.95
N LYS A 90 12.80 7.25 -11.64
CA LYS A 90 14.08 7.80 -12.12
C LYS A 90 15.28 7.35 -11.29
N LEU A 91 15.04 6.80 -10.10
CA LEU A 91 16.08 6.27 -9.25
C LEU A 91 16.62 4.95 -9.83
N GLU A 92 17.91 4.72 -9.62
CA GLU A 92 18.57 3.46 -9.92
C GLU A 92 18.17 2.37 -8.92
N ARG A 93 18.55 1.13 -9.23
CA ARG A 93 18.21 -0.04 -8.42
C ARG A 93 18.65 0.13 -6.96
N GLU A 94 19.89 0.54 -6.75
CA GLU A 94 20.50 0.69 -5.43
C GLU A 94 19.84 1.82 -4.65
N GLU A 95 19.56 2.95 -5.31
CA GLU A 95 18.85 4.09 -4.69
C GLU A 95 17.43 3.72 -4.24
N LEU A 96 16.75 2.78 -4.92
CA LEU A 96 15.45 2.27 -4.48
C LEU A 96 15.57 1.41 -3.21
N ILE A 97 16.64 0.63 -3.05
CA ILE A 97 16.91 -0.12 -1.82
C ILE A 97 17.20 0.85 -0.68
N GLU A 98 18.00 1.88 -0.94
CA GLU A 98 18.33 2.92 0.03
C GLU A 98 17.09 3.73 0.45
N LEU A 99 16.17 3.98 -0.49
CA LEU A 99 14.91 4.66 -0.21
C LEU A 99 13.98 3.78 0.64
N ASP A 100 13.93 2.47 0.37
CA ASP A 100 13.20 1.53 1.21
C ASP A 100 13.80 1.47 2.63
N ASN A 101 15.13 1.46 2.76
CA ASN A 101 15.81 1.53 4.06
C ASN A 101 15.42 2.78 4.84
N LEU A 102 15.50 3.96 4.20
CA LEU A 102 15.11 5.24 4.80
C LEU A 102 13.65 5.22 5.31
N VAL A 103 12.71 4.82 4.45
CA VAL A 103 11.28 4.80 4.80
C VAL A 103 10.99 3.82 5.93
N ASN A 104 11.61 2.63 5.90
CA ASN A 104 11.47 1.65 6.97
C ASN A 104 12.06 2.13 8.30
N ARG A 105 13.20 2.83 8.28
CA ARG A 105 13.71 3.49 9.49
C ARG A 105 12.71 4.52 10.00
N LEU A 106 12.18 5.39 9.15
CA LEU A 106 11.20 6.41 9.57
C LEU A 106 9.94 5.78 10.19
N TYR A 107 9.48 4.63 9.71
CA TYR A 107 8.42 3.90 10.40
C TYR A 107 8.84 3.38 11.76
N ARG A 108 9.98 2.67 11.83
CA ARG A 108 10.48 2.08 13.09
C ARG A 108 10.75 3.12 14.17
N ASP A 109 11.32 4.27 13.80
CA ASP A 109 11.68 5.32 14.74
C ASP A 109 10.45 5.90 15.46
N PHE A 110 9.37 6.10 14.69
CA PHE A 110 8.20 6.88 15.11
C PHE A 110 6.98 6.05 15.51
N ILE A 111 6.89 4.79 15.09
CA ILE A 111 5.72 3.96 15.42
C ILE A 111 5.59 3.73 16.93
N ASN A 112 4.37 3.91 17.44
CA ASN A 112 4.05 3.82 18.86
C ASN A 112 2.58 3.43 19.06
N GLN A 113 2.21 3.11 20.31
CA GLN A 113 0.85 2.69 20.67
C GLN A 113 -0.22 3.75 20.35
N ASP A 114 0.11 5.03 20.42
CA ASP A 114 -0.84 6.12 20.11
C ASP A 114 -1.17 6.15 18.62
N LEU A 115 -0.20 5.89 17.75
CA LEU A 115 -0.42 5.74 16.31
C LEU A 115 -1.23 4.49 15.98
N LEU A 116 -1.01 3.38 16.68
CA LEU A 116 -1.85 2.18 16.53
C LEU A 116 -3.31 2.47 16.91
N ALA A 117 -3.54 3.16 18.04
CA ALA A 117 -4.88 3.58 18.47
C ALA A 117 -5.52 4.50 17.44
N THR A 118 -4.76 5.48 16.95
CA THR A 118 -5.24 6.44 15.95
C THR A 118 -5.62 5.74 14.65
N SER A 119 -4.80 4.82 14.15
CA SER A 119 -5.13 4.04 12.95
C SER A 119 -6.36 3.15 13.15
N LEU A 120 -6.53 2.55 14.33
CA LEU A 120 -7.73 1.78 14.64
C LEU A 120 -8.99 2.65 14.65
N ILE A 121 -8.93 3.82 15.29
CA ILE A 121 -10.06 4.75 15.34
C ILE A 121 -10.44 5.23 13.94
N MET A 122 -9.45 5.61 13.13
CA MET A 122 -9.67 6.17 11.79
C MET A 122 -10.07 5.13 10.75
N PHE A 123 -9.44 3.95 10.75
CA PHE A 123 -9.59 2.94 9.70
C PHE A 123 -10.39 1.71 10.14
N LYS A 124 -10.80 1.64 11.41
CA LYS A 124 -11.59 0.52 11.98
C LYS A 124 -10.90 -0.84 11.85
N THR A 125 -9.58 -0.86 11.84
CA THR A 125 -8.77 -2.09 11.80
C THR A 125 -7.55 -1.99 12.72
N SER A 126 -7.16 -3.11 13.33
CA SER A 126 -5.98 -3.23 14.18
C SER A 126 -4.74 -3.71 13.43
N GLU A 127 -4.83 -3.86 12.11
CA GLU A 127 -3.70 -4.28 11.27
C GLU A 127 -2.60 -3.22 11.27
N ILE A 128 -1.35 -3.66 11.47
CA ILE A 128 -0.17 -2.78 11.46
C ILE A 128 -0.03 -1.99 10.16
N ARG A 129 -0.51 -2.56 9.04
CA ARG A 129 -0.53 -1.89 7.74
C ARG A 129 -1.34 -0.59 7.77
N ALA A 130 -2.42 -0.54 8.54
CA ALA A 130 -3.22 0.68 8.69
C ALA A 130 -2.45 1.77 9.44
N THR A 131 -1.58 1.40 10.40
CA THR A 131 -0.64 2.33 11.03
C THR A 131 0.39 2.84 10.03
N TYR A 132 0.94 1.99 9.17
CA TYR A 132 1.85 2.44 8.10
C TYR A 132 1.14 3.33 7.08
N LEU A 133 -0.14 3.10 6.79
CA LEU A 133 -0.95 4.00 5.96
C LEU A 133 -1.12 5.36 6.63
N LEU A 134 -1.44 5.40 7.92
CA LEU A 134 -1.50 6.66 8.68
C LEU A 134 -0.17 7.42 8.61
N MET A 135 0.94 6.71 8.84
CA MET A 135 2.27 7.30 8.78
C MET A 135 2.64 7.75 7.35
N SER A 136 2.26 7.01 6.30
CA SER A 136 2.40 7.46 4.90
C SER A 136 1.61 8.75 4.64
N ILE A 137 0.36 8.83 5.11
CA ILE A 137 -0.44 10.06 5.02
C ILE A 137 0.29 11.21 5.71
N PHE A 138 0.85 10.98 6.90
CA PHE A 138 1.63 11.99 7.61
C PHE A 138 2.89 12.39 6.84
N MET A 139 3.63 11.44 6.25
CA MET A 139 4.79 11.72 5.40
C MET A 139 4.42 12.59 4.21
N THR A 140 3.30 12.31 3.52
CA THR A 140 2.87 13.11 2.35
C THR A 140 2.55 14.58 2.67
N ARG A 141 2.40 14.93 3.95
CA ARG A 141 2.23 16.32 4.43
C ARG A 141 3.55 17.03 4.73
N GLY A 142 4.68 16.39 4.50
CA GLY A 142 6.01 16.96 4.67
C GLY A 142 6.62 16.66 6.04
N ARG A 143 7.94 16.90 6.13
CA ARG A 143 8.80 16.49 7.24
C ARG A 143 8.31 16.96 8.61
N VAL A 144 7.97 18.25 8.73
CA VAL A 144 7.58 18.86 10.00
C VAL A 144 6.24 18.32 10.47
N PHE A 145 5.29 18.15 9.56
CA PHE A 145 4.00 17.58 9.92
C PHE A 145 4.16 16.13 10.36
N PHE A 146 4.90 15.31 9.59
CA PHE A 146 5.15 13.91 9.92
C PHE A 146 5.70 13.73 11.34
N LYS A 147 6.82 14.38 11.65
CA LYS A 147 7.48 14.23 12.95
C LYS A 147 6.57 14.67 14.10
N ASN A 148 5.83 15.78 13.94
CA ASN A 148 4.92 16.26 14.98
C ASN A 148 3.67 15.40 15.13
N ALA A 149 3.07 14.96 14.02
CA ALA A 149 1.86 14.13 14.03
C ALA A 149 2.13 12.71 14.56
N CYS A 150 3.35 12.20 14.38
CA CYS A 150 3.76 10.94 15.02
C CYS A 150 3.87 11.02 16.55
N LEU A 151 4.17 12.21 17.09
CA LEU A 151 4.23 12.47 18.53
C LEU A 151 2.88 12.89 19.11
N ASN A 152 2.06 13.59 18.32
CA ASN A 152 0.73 14.03 18.68
C ASN A 152 -0.25 13.75 17.52
N PRO A 153 -0.87 12.56 17.49
CA PRO A 153 -1.75 12.17 16.39
C PRO A 153 -3.00 13.05 16.24
N ASN A 154 -3.41 13.82 17.27
CA ASN A 154 -4.56 14.74 17.18
C ASN A 154 -4.34 15.83 16.13
N LEU A 155 -3.11 16.09 15.68
CA LEU A 155 -2.82 17.05 14.60
C LEU A 155 -3.47 16.69 13.26
N ILE A 156 -3.94 15.45 13.09
CA ILE A 156 -4.70 15.04 11.91
C ILE A 156 -6.16 15.53 11.93
N ILE A 157 -6.68 15.89 13.10
CA ILE A 157 -8.06 16.37 13.25
C ILE A 157 -8.25 17.65 12.44
N GLY A 158 -9.35 17.70 11.68
CA GLY A 158 -9.68 18.83 10.81
C GLY A 158 -8.80 18.94 9.56
N LYS A 159 -7.88 18.00 9.31
CA LYS A 159 -7.14 17.93 8.05
C LYS A 159 -7.99 17.22 7.00
N GLU A 160 -8.07 17.80 5.80
CA GLU A 160 -8.78 17.17 4.70
C GLU A 160 -8.07 15.89 4.26
N LEU A 161 -8.76 14.75 4.28
CA LEU A 161 -8.24 13.47 3.79
C LEU A 161 -8.91 13.14 2.45
N LYS A 162 -8.29 13.54 1.33
CA LYS A 162 -8.85 13.35 -0.02
C LYS A 162 -8.24 12.13 -0.69
N GLU A 163 -9.11 11.26 -1.20
CA GLU A 163 -8.73 10.10 -2.03
C GLU A 163 -7.63 9.26 -1.36
N ILE A 164 -7.85 8.87 -0.10
CA ILE A 164 -6.97 7.89 0.56
C ILE A 164 -7.05 6.59 -0.24
N ASP A 165 -5.88 6.08 -0.58
CA ASP A 165 -5.66 4.80 -1.25
C ASP A 165 -5.08 3.82 -0.22
N ASP A 166 -5.24 2.52 -0.41
CA ASP A 166 -4.69 1.50 0.50
C ASP A 166 -3.18 1.28 0.33
N LEU A 167 -2.60 1.91 -0.71
CA LEU A 167 -1.19 1.94 -1.01
C LEU A 167 -0.39 2.83 -0.06
N ILE A 168 0.77 2.34 0.35
CA ILE A 168 1.77 3.06 1.15
C ILE A 168 3.05 3.30 0.35
N ILE A 169 3.90 4.20 0.83
CA ILE A 169 5.16 4.55 0.13
C ILE A 169 6.03 3.30 -0.19
N PRO A 170 6.23 2.32 0.73
CA PRO A 170 6.94 1.08 0.42
C PRO A 170 6.35 0.23 -0.71
N ASP A 171 5.02 0.25 -0.88
CA ASP A 171 4.38 -0.49 -1.98
C ASP A 171 4.85 0.10 -3.32
N LEU A 172 4.93 1.45 -3.41
CA LEU A 172 5.42 2.13 -4.61
C LEU A 172 6.87 1.77 -4.91
N ILE A 173 7.72 1.73 -3.89
CA ILE A 173 9.14 1.41 -4.03
C ILE A 173 9.30 -0.03 -4.52
N SER A 174 8.58 -0.96 -3.89
CA SER A 174 8.59 -2.38 -4.24
C SER A 174 8.10 -2.62 -5.67
N ASP A 175 7.00 -1.96 -6.07
CA ASP A 175 6.45 -2.03 -7.43
C ASP A 175 7.45 -1.54 -8.48
N ILE A 176 8.14 -0.43 -8.21
CA ILE A 176 9.11 0.14 -9.14
C ILE A 176 10.34 -0.74 -9.25
N TYR A 177 10.84 -1.24 -8.11
CA TYR A 177 11.97 -2.15 -8.07
C TYR A 177 11.67 -3.43 -8.88
N LEU A 178 10.49 -4.03 -8.65
CA LEU A 178 10.02 -5.19 -9.41
C LEU A 178 9.91 -4.89 -10.90
N GLY A 179 9.32 -3.75 -11.27
CA GLY A 179 9.20 -3.34 -12.67
C GLY A 179 10.54 -3.10 -13.39
N LYS A 180 11.62 -2.76 -12.64
CA LYS A 180 12.96 -2.55 -13.18
C LYS A 180 13.81 -3.81 -13.26
N THR A 181 13.65 -4.71 -12.30
CA THR A 181 14.56 -5.84 -12.09
C THR A 181 13.94 -7.20 -12.36
N ASP A 182 12.61 -7.27 -12.46
CA ASP A 182 11.80 -8.51 -12.43
C ASP A 182 12.02 -9.36 -11.16
N MET A 183 12.58 -8.76 -10.11
CA MET A 183 12.86 -9.38 -8.83
C MET A 183 12.20 -8.62 -7.68
N LEU A 184 11.91 -9.31 -6.58
CA LEU A 184 11.45 -8.65 -5.36
C LEU A 184 12.61 -7.88 -4.73
N ILE A 185 12.29 -6.75 -4.08
CA ILE A 185 13.29 -5.99 -3.33
C ILE A 185 13.98 -6.89 -2.28
N PRO A 186 15.31 -6.95 -2.19
CA PRO A 186 15.99 -7.84 -1.25
C PRO A 186 15.56 -7.62 0.20
N LEU A 187 15.52 -8.67 1.03
CA LEU A 187 15.24 -8.55 2.48
C LEU A 187 16.47 -8.87 3.33
N PRO A 188 16.58 -8.27 4.52
CA PRO A 188 17.59 -8.71 5.48
C PRO A 188 17.36 -10.19 5.85
N ASP A 189 18.47 -10.92 6.06
CA ASP A 189 18.46 -12.33 6.49
C ASP A 189 17.82 -12.52 7.87
N GLU A 190 17.97 -11.52 8.74
CA GLU A 190 17.41 -11.53 10.08
C GLU A 190 16.31 -10.48 10.23
N ILE A 191 15.16 -10.93 10.73
CA ILE A 191 14.09 -10.03 11.16
C ILE A 191 14.45 -9.57 12.58
N GLU A 192 14.94 -8.34 12.68
CA GLU A 192 15.15 -7.68 13.97
C GLU A 192 13.84 -7.65 14.78
N ASP A 193 13.91 -8.03 16.06
CA ASP A 193 12.76 -7.97 16.96
C ASP A 193 12.41 -6.49 17.24
N PHE A 194 11.30 -6.04 16.64
CA PHE A 194 10.86 -4.66 16.72
C PHE A 194 9.78 -4.49 17.80
N LYS A 195 10.09 -3.68 18.82
CA LYS A 195 9.15 -3.38 19.91
C LYS A 195 8.46 -2.03 19.71
N ILE A 196 7.14 -2.04 19.59
CA ILE A 196 6.32 -0.83 19.54
C ILE A 196 6.37 -0.11 20.90
N LYS A 197 6.78 1.16 20.87
CA LYS A 197 6.92 2.02 22.06
C LYS A 197 5.57 2.53 22.55
N GLY A 198 5.50 2.96 23.82
CA GLY A 198 4.32 3.59 24.42
C GLY A 198 3.49 2.66 25.31
N GLU A 199 2.46 3.22 25.93
CA GLU A 199 1.58 2.50 26.84
C GLU A 199 0.54 1.70 26.04
N LYS A 200 0.48 0.38 26.27
CA LYS A 200 -0.55 -0.48 25.67
C LYS A 200 -1.93 -0.03 26.15
N TRP A 201 -2.93 -0.25 25.32
CA TRP A 201 -4.32 0.09 25.59
C TRP A 201 -5.23 -1.08 25.21
N THR A 202 -6.45 -1.03 25.72
CA THR A 202 -7.56 -1.89 25.34
C THR A 202 -8.60 -1.09 24.58
N GLU A 203 -9.36 -1.74 23.71
CA GLU A 203 -10.35 -1.05 22.85
C GLU A 203 -11.37 -0.24 23.67
N LYS A 204 -11.73 -0.72 24.87
CA LYS A 204 -12.67 -0.03 25.79
C LYS A 204 -12.13 1.29 26.35
N GLU A 205 -10.81 1.46 26.38
CA GLU A 205 -10.16 2.68 26.87
C GLU A 205 -10.06 3.75 25.78
N LEU A 206 -10.20 3.38 24.50
CA LEU A 206 -10.00 4.31 23.39
C LEU A 206 -10.92 5.54 23.42
N PRO A 207 -12.24 5.41 23.69
CA PRO A 207 -13.12 6.58 23.69
C PRO A 207 -12.77 7.61 24.77
N SER A 208 -12.21 7.19 25.90
CA SER A 208 -11.83 8.10 26.98
C SER A 208 -10.38 8.59 26.84
N LYS A 209 -9.44 7.70 26.48
CA LYS A 209 -8.01 8.01 26.34
C LYS A 209 -7.70 8.87 25.12
N TYR A 210 -8.41 8.67 24.01
CA TYR A 210 -8.25 9.41 22.75
C TYR A 210 -9.56 10.11 22.35
N SER A 211 -10.18 10.80 23.30
CA SER A 211 -11.52 11.38 23.14
C SER A 211 -11.65 12.33 21.94
N GLU A 212 -10.65 13.18 21.68
CA GLU A 212 -10.66 14.09 20.53
C GLU A 212 -10.66 13.34 19.20
N LEU A 213 -9.79 12.35 19.06
CA LEU A 213 -9.73 11.48 17.87
C LEU A 213 -11.02 10.68 17.72
N TRP A 214 -11.55 10.14 18.82
CA TRP A 214 -12.79 9.38 18.83
C TRP A 214 -13.95 10.24 18.34
N MET A 215 -14.13 11.45 18.88
CA MET A 215 -15.19 12.35 18.45
C MET A 215 -15.05 12.79 16.98
N ALA A 216 -13.83 12.86 16.46
CA ALA A 216 -13.57 13.29 15.09
C ALA A 216 -13.79 12.19 14.04
N PHE A 217 -13.52 10.92 14.38
CA PHE A 217 -13.45 9.83 13.39
C PHE A 217 -14.25 8.58 13.74
N ALA A 218 -14.74 8.44 14.99
CA ALA A 218 -15.33 7.19 15.45
C ALA A 218 -16.80 6.99 15.07
#